data_AF-A0A7K9CKZ9-F1
#
_entry.id   AF-A0A7K9CKZ9-F1
#
_cell.length_a   1.000
_cell.length_b   1.000
_cell.length_c   1.000
_cell.angle_alpha   90.00
_cell.angle_beta   90.00
_cell.angle_gamma   90.00
#
_symmetry.space_group_name_H-M   'P 1'
#
loop_
_entity.id
_entity.type
_entity.pdbx_description
1 polymer ?
#
loop_
_entity_poly.entity_id
_entity_poly.type
_entity_poly.pdbx_seq_one_letter_code
_entity_poly.pdbx_strand_id
1 'polypeptide(L)'
;ENAFRYPIWSTWALFKKDIDQDKLLHFAENIQKYRFNCSHIEIDDMYTQAYGDFDFDPVKFPNVTEMFAKLREDGFKVTLWIHPFIHKESSNFRVGIEQELFIKEPSGRLPAMVEWWNGIGAILDFTNPAARDWFQSHLRQLRHKYGISSFKFDAGETSYLPKQFSTFRPLSDPSIWSRRYTEMAIPFYELAEVRVGYQSQNISCFFRIIDRDSVWGYELGLKSLIPTVLTISMLGYPFISADMIGGNFFPNKTDGAVEIPDRELYVRWLELSAFMPSMQFSIPPWLYDKEVVEIAQKFTELHESLVAPLLLELAGEVTDTGDPIIRPIWWISPRDEAAHRIDSQFLIGDTLMVAPVLEMGKQERDVYLPAGKWRSYKGELFEKTPVLLTDYPVDLDEVAYFLWVP
;
A
#
# COMPACT_ATOMS: atom_id res chain seq x y z
N GLU A 1 7.93 9.46 -8.80
CA GLU A 1 7.62 9.01 -10.17
C GLU A 1 7.50 7.50 -10.30
N ASN A 2 8.57 6.71 -10.16
CA ASN A 2 8.51 5.25 -10.42
C ASN A 2 7.33 4.52 -9.75
N ALA A 3 7.03 4.78 -8.47
CA ALA A 3 5.93 4.12 -7.76
C ALA A 3 4.52 4.49 -8.28
N PHE A 4 4.38 5.65 -8.92
CA PHE A 4 3.13 6.07 -9.59
C PHE A 4 2.99 5.51 -11.00
N ARG A 5 4.08 4.98 -11.59
CA ARG A 5 4.12 4.57 -13.00
C ARG A 5 4.22 3.06 -13.15
N TYR A 6 5.01 2.42 -12.31
CA TYR A 6 5.37 1.01 -12.42
C TYR A 6 4.93 0.23 -11.19
N PRO A 7 4.58 -1.05 -11.34
CA PRO A 7 4.14 -1.85 -10.20
C PRO A 7 5.22 -2.02 -9.13
N ILE A 8 4.77 -2.03 -7.89
CA ILE A 8 5.53 -2.45 -6.70
C ILE A 8 5.36 -3.97 -6.56
N TRP A 9 6.44 -4.69 -6.26
CA TRP A 9 6.43 -6.15 -6.15
C TRP A 9 6.81 -6.58 -4.74
N SER A 10 5.83 -6.90 -3.90
CA SER A 10 6.02 -7.29 -2.50
C SER A 10 6.10 -8.81 -2.34
N THR A 11 7.02 -9.30 -1.52
CA THR A 11 7.15 -10.74 -1.23
C THR A 11 6.14 -11.26 -0.21
N TRP A 12 5.35 -10.39 0.42
CA TRP A 12 4.53 -10.70 1.60
C TRP A 12 3.49 -11.80 1.40
N ALA A 13 2.45 -11.59 0.60
CA ALA A 13 1.34 -12.52 0.47
C ALA A 13 1.77 -13.87 -0.13
N LEU A 14 2.77 -13.85 -1.02
CA LEU A 14 3.29 -15.06 -1.66
C LEU A 14 4.15 -15.92 -0.73
N PHE A 15 5.10 -15.32 -0.02
CA PHE A 15 6.11 -16.07 0.74
C PHE A 15 5.91 -16.02 2.24
N LYS A 16 5.11 -15.07 2.75
CA LYS A 16 4.91 -14.82 4.17
C LYS A 16 6.27 -14.74 4.89
N LYS A 17 6.52 -15.65 5.82
CA LYS A 17 7.76 -15.73 6.62
C LYS A 17 8.82 -16.61 5.97
N ASP A 18 8.50 -17.31 4.89
CA ASP A 18 9.36 -18.30 4.27
C ASP A 18 10.25 -17.71 3.16
N ILE A 19 10.23 -16.39 2.94
CA ILE A 19 11.10 -15.72 1.95
C ILE A 19 12.58 -15.94 2.27
N ASP A 20 13.37 -16.34 1.28
CA ASP A 20 14.81 -16.56 1.37
C ASP A 20 15.51 -15.97 0.13
N GLN A 21 16.84 -16.05 0.10
CA GLN A 21 17.64 -15.49 -0.99
C GLN A 21 17.27 -16.06 -2.36
N ASP A 22 17.10 -17.38 -2.48
CA ASP A 22 16.84 -18.03 -3.76
C ASP A 22 15.43 -17.71 -4.27
N LYS A 23 14.44 -17.70 -3.38
CA LYS A 23 13.06 -17.28 -3.70
C LYS A 23 13.02 -15.83 -4.17
N LEU A 24 13.76 -14.93 -3.53
CA LEU A 24 13.80 -13.52 -3.93
C LEU A 24 14.41 -13.36 -5.33
N LEU A 25 15.54 -14.02 -5.61
CA LEU A 25 16.18 -13.97 -6.93
C LEU A 25 15.27 -14.56 -8.00
N HIS A 26 14.62 -15.71 -7.73
CA HIS A 26 13.67 -16.31 -8.65
C HIS A 26 12.43 -15.43 -8.89
N PHE A 27 11.96 -14.75 -7.85
CA PHE A 27 10.86 -13.78 -7.97
C PHE A 27 11.24 -12.62 -8.90
N ALA A 28 12.44 -12.04 -8.72
CA ALA A 28 12.98 -10.99 -9.57
C ALA A 28 13.16 -11.43 -11.03
N GLU A 29 13.72 -12.63 -11.26
CA GLU A 29 13.86 -13.23 -12.59
C GLU A 29 12.51 -13.41 -13.29
N ASN A 30 11.48 -13.84 -12.56
CA ASN A 30 10.15 -14.01 -13.14
C ASN A 30 9.52 -12.68 -13.57
N ILE A 31 9.71 -11.58 -12.81
CA ILE A 31 9.23 -10.25 -13.23
C ILE A 31 9.77 -9.90 -14.63
N GLN A 32 11.07 -10.14 -14.88
CA GLN A 32 11.67 -9.92 -16.20
C GLN A 32 11.19 -10.93 -17.26
N LYS A 33 11.13 -12.22 -16.90
CA LYS A 33 10.69 -13.30 -17.80
C LYS A 33 9.28 -13.05 -18.33
N TYR A 34 8.37 -12.58 -17.48
CA TYR A 34 7.00 -12.23 -17.84
C TYR A 34 6.86 -10.78 -18.34
N ARG A 35 7.98 -10.08 -18.55
CA ARG A 35 8.07 -8.74 -19.17
C ARG A 35 7.28 -7.66 -18.44
N PHE A 36 7.25 -7.72 -17.12
CA PHE A 36 6.66 -6.65 -16.32
C PHE A 36 7.70 -5.57 -15.99
N ASN A 37 7.26 -4.32 -16.04
CA ASN A 37 8.00 -3.21 -15.45
C ASN A 37 7.96 -3.32 -13.91
N CYS A 38 8.91 -2.66 -13.25
CA CYS A 38 9.04 -2.70 -11.80
C CYS A 38 9.45 -1.33 -11.27
N SER A 39 8.68 -0.80 -10.30
CA SER A 39 9.13 0.34 -9.52
C SER A 39 10.23 -0.08 -8.55
N HIS A 40 9.96 -1.12 -7.77
CA HIS A 40 10.83 -1.70 -6.77
C HIS A 40 10.27 -3.03 -6.26
N ILE A 41 11.15 -3.85 -5.69
CA ILE A 41 10.80 -5.06 -4.95
C ILE A 41 10.78 -4.73 -3.46
N GLU A 42 9.74 -5.14 -2.76
CA GLU A 42 9.61 -4.99 -1.32
C GLU A 42 9.80 -6.34 -0.64
N ILE A 43 10.75 -6.44 0.30
CA ILE A 43 11.03 -7.68 1.05
C ILE A 43 10.31 -7.65 2.40
N ASP A 44 9.46 -8.65 2.61
CA ASP A 44 8.49 -8.83 3.69
C ASP A 44 8.13 -10.34 3.77
N ASP A 45 7.99 -11.05 4.90
CA ASP A 45 8.30 -10.76 6.32
C ASP A 45 9.43 -11.70 6.78
N MET A 46 10.02 -11.42 7.94
CA MET A 46 11.01 -12.28 8.62
C MET A 46 12.24 -12.55 7.75
N TYR A 47 12.70 -11.55 7.00
CA TYR A 47 14.03 -11.61 6.38
C TYR A 47 15.16 -11.48 7.42
N THR A 48 14.81 -11.11 8.66
CA THR A 48 15.68 -11.00 9.82
C THR A 48 15.63 -12.26 10.69
N GLN A 49 16.62 -12.43 11.57
CA GLN A 49 16.70 -13.60 12.47
C GLN A 49 15.64 -13.56 13.59
N ALA A 50 15.42 -12.38 14.19
CA ALA A 50 14.33 -12.11 15.11
C ALA A 50 13.64 -10.78 14.77
N TYR A 51 12.39 -10.62 15.23
CA TYR A 51 11.67 -9.35 15.10
C TYR A 51 12.33 -8.27 15.95
N GLY A 52 12.66 -7.14 15.32
CA GLY A 52 13.44 -6.06 15.92
C GLY A 52 14.94 -6.13 15.67
N ASP A 53 15.41 -7.13 14.92
CA ASP A 53 16.73 -7.06 14.29
C ASP A 53 16.70 -6.17 13.05
N PHE A 54 17.86 -5.59 12.70
CA PHE A 54 18.02 -4.70 11.54
C PHE A 54 19.12 -5.19 10.59
N ASP A 55 19.21 -6.50 10.41
CA ASP A 55 20.03 -7.13 9.36
C ASP A 55 19.42 -8.48 8.98
N PHE A 56 19.82 -8.98 7.81
CA PHE A 56 19.30 -10.23 7.26
C PHE A 56 19.73 -11.45 8.08
N ASP A 57 18.84 -12.44 8.19
CA ASP A 57 19.18 -13.75 8.73
C ASP A 57 20.21 -14.44 7.82
N PRO A 58 21.43 -14.73 8.29
CA PRO A 58 22.48 -15.36 7.47
C PRO A 58 22.15 -16.80 7.07
N VAL A 59 21.18 -17.44 7.72
CA VAL A 59 20.70 -18.78 7.32
C VAL A 59 19.80 -18.69 6.11
N LYS A 60 18.86 -17.72 6.09
CA LYS A 60 17.92 -17.51 4.98
C LYS A 60 18.56 -16.75 3.82
N PHE A 61 19.52 -15.88 4.11
CA PHE A 61 20.21 -15.03 3.15
C PHE A 61 21.74 -15.11 3.36
N PRO A 62 22.38 -16.22 2.94
CA PRO A 62 23.80 -16.45 3.18
C PRO A 62 24.72 -15.47 2.44
N ASN A 63 24.30 -14.91 1.30
CA ASN A 63 25.13 -14.04 0.45
C ASN A 63 24.42 -12.72 0.10
N VAL A 64 23.91 -12.02 1.12
CA VAL A 64 23.12 -10.77 0.97
C VAL A 64 23.79 -9.75 0.04
N THR A 65 25.09 -9.49 0.21
CA THR A 65 25.81 -8.49 -0.60
C THR A 65 25.81 -8.85 -2.09
N GLU A 66 26.00 -10.14 -2.42
CA GLU A 66 25.99 -10.62 -3.81
C GLU A 66 24.57 -10.60 -4.39
N MET A 67 23.58 -11.00 -3.59
CA MET A 67 22.15 -10.93 -3.96
C MET A 67 21.74 -9.49 -4.33
N PHE A 68 22.06 -8.50 -3.50
CA PHE A 68 21.77 -7.09 -3.80
C PHE A 68 22.61 -6.54 -4.96
N ALA A 69 23.82 -7.06 -5.18
CA ALA A 69 24.59 -6.72 -6.37
C ALA A 69 23.90 -7.20 -7.65
N LYS A 70 23.41 -8.44 -7.66
CA LYS A 70 22.65 -9.02 -8.77
C LYS A 70 21.35 -8.26 -9.03
N LEU A 71 20.54 -8.02 -8.00
CA LEU A 71 19.28 -7.27 -8.14
C LEU A 71 19.51 -5.87 -8.75
N ARG A 72 20.58 -5.20 -8.34
CA ARG A 72 20.95 -3.89 -8.90
C ARG A 72 21.44 -3.98 -10.35
N GLU A 73 22.22 -5.01 -10.69
CA GLU A 73 22.64 -5.27 -12.08
C GLU A 73 21.43 -5.50 -13.00
N ASP A 74 20.41 -6.18 -12.48
CA ASP A 74 19.13 -6.42 -13.15
C ASP A 74 18.20 -5.19 -13.19
N GLY A 75 18.61 -4.07 -12.60
CA GLY A 75 17.87 -2.81 -12.59
C GLY A 75 16.82 -2.68 -11.48
N PHE A 76 16.78 -3.59 -10.51
CA PHE A 76 15.82 -3.55 -9.41
C PHE A 76 16.25 -2.62 -8.28
N LYS A 77 15.30 -1.80 -7.84
CA LYS A 77 15.35 -1.12 -6.54
C LYS A 77 14.70 -2.01 -5.49
N VAL A 78 15.14 -1.91 -4.25
CA VAL A 78 14.61 -2.73 -3.15
C VAL A 78 14.23 -1.87 -1.96
N THR A 79 13.07 -2.14 -1.38
CA THR A 79 12.63 -1.62 -0.08
C THR A 79 12.48 -2.76 0.92
N LEU A 80 12.58 -2.45 2.21
CA LEU A 80 12.43 -3.45 3.28
C LEU A 80 11.25 -3.11 4.17
N TRP A 81 10.49 -4.12 4.54
CA TRP A 81 9.50 -4.01 5.60
C TRP A 81 10.17 -3.78 6.97
N ILE A 82 9.63 -2.83 7.74
CA ILE A 82 10.15 -2.39 9.03
C ILE A 82 8.97 -2.09 9.96
N HIS A 83 9.15 -2.37 11.26
CA HIS A 83 8.11 -2.22 12.29
C HIS A 83 8.72 -1.70 13.63
N PRO A 84 7.89 -1.20 14.57
CA PRO A 84 8.37 -0.52 15.78
C PRO A 84 8.58 -1.44 17.00
N PHE A 85 8.48 -2.75 16.83
CA PHE A 85 8.47 -3.73 17.93
C PHE A 85 9.80 -4.46 18.03
N ILE A 86 10.35 -4.59 19.24
CA ILE A 86 11.57 -5.35 19.51
C ILE A 86 11.22 -6.55 20.40
N HIS A 87 11.41 -7.77 19.87
CA HIS A 87 11.18 -9.00 20.62
C HIS A 87 12.36 -9.31 21.54
N LYS A 88 12.14 -10.11 22.59
CA LYS A 88 13.17 -10.45 23.58
C LYS A 88 14.34 -11.25 23.00
N GLU A 89 14.05 -11.99 21.95
CA GLU A 89 14.97 -12.82 21.19
C GLU A 89 15.94 -11.97 20.36
N SER A 90 15.56 -10.74 20.00
CA SER A 90 16.45 -9.80 19.32
C SER A 90 17.56 -9.31 20.26
N SER A 91 18.78 -9.28 19.73
CA SER A 91 19.93 -8.69 20.44
C SER A 91 19.73 -7.21 20.79
N ASN A 92 18.84 -6.52 20.05
CA ASN A 92 18.50 -5.12 20.27
C ASN A 92 17.56 -4.91 21.46
N PHE A 93 16.92 -5.95 21.98
CA PHE A 93 16.06 -5.81 23.15
C PHE A 93 16.84 -5.28 24.35
N ARG A 94 18.00 -5.88 24.64
CA ARG A 94 18.88 -5.44 25.73
C ARG A 94 19.35 -4.00 25.52
N VAL A 95 19.71 -3.65 24.28
CA VAL A 95 20.12 -2.29 23.93
C VAL A 95 19.01 -1.28 24.22
N GLY A 96 17.77 -1.62 23.85
CA GLY A 96 16.60 -0.77 24.14
C GLY A 96 16.30 -0.62 25.63
N ILE A 97 16.61 -1.61 26.48
CA ILE A 97 16.57 -1.46 27.94
C ILE A 97 17.65 -0.50 28.41
N GLU A 98 18.91 -0.78 28.06
CA GLU A 98 20.09 -0.05 28.54
C GLU A 98 20.06 1.42 28.14
N GLN A 99 19.50 1.74 26.96
CA GLN A 99 19.39 3.10 26.44
C GLN A 99 17.99 3.74 26.67
N GLU A 100 17.09 3.05 27.39
CA GLU A 100 15.73 3.51 27.68
C GLU A 100 14.91 3.94 26.43
N LEU A 101 14.94 3.11 25.38
CA LEU A 101 14.34 3.43 24.08
C LEU A 101 12.85 3.07 23.97
N PHE A 102 12.32 2.28 24.91
CA PHE A 102 10.96 1.76 24.84
C PHE A 102 9.94 2.63 25.56
N ILE A 103 8.69 2.54 25.11
CA ILE A 103 7.55 2.98 25.92
C ILE A 103 7.58 2.15 27.20
N LYS A 104 7.27 2.80 28.33
CA LYS A 104 7.29 2.16 29.65
C LYS A 104 5.87 1.90 30.15
N GLU A 105 5.74 0.92 31.04
CA GLU A 105 4.54 0.72 31.85
C GLU A 105 4.22 1.99 32.68
N PRO A 106 3.01 2.14 33.25
CA PRO A 106 2.60 3.35 33.99
C PRO A 106 3.51 3.71 35.15
N SER A 107 4.19 2.73 35.75
CA SER A 107 5.17 2.95 36.82
C SER A 107 6.44 3.66 36.35
N GLY A 108 6.67 3.72 35.02
CA GLY A 108 7.85 4.27 34.39
C GLY A 108 9.12 3.42 34.55
N ARG A 109 9.02 2.20 35.13
CA ARG A 109 10.19 1.38 35.49
C ARG A 109 10.57 0.34 34.44
N LEU A 110 9.59 -0.29 33.82
CA LEU A 110 9.79 -1.40 32.89
C LEU A 110 9.26 -1.04 31.50
N PRO A 111 9.85 -1.58 30.43
CA PRO A 111 9.26 -1.49 29.09
C PRO A 111 7.85 -2.06 29.07
N ALA A 112 6.97 -1.40 28.35
CA ALA A 112 5.67 -1.94 28.00
C ALA A 112 5.84 -3.05 26.96
N MET A 113 5.42 -4.27 27.33
CA MET A 113 5.28 -5.38 26.41
C MET A 113 3.87 -5.37 25.82
N VAL A 114 3.78 -5.45 24.50
CA VAL A 114 2.51 -5.35 23.76
C VAL A 114 2.35 -6.54 22.82
N GLU A 115 1.11 -7.01 22.70
CA GLU A 115 0.73 -8.00 21.70
C GLU A 115 0.49 -7.31 20.36
N TRP A 116 1.09 -7.85 19.30
CA TRP A 116 0.88 -7.47 17.91
C TRP A 116 0.77 -8.74 17.06
N TRP A 117 0.48 -8.63 15.77
CA TRP A 117 0.13 -9.77 14.92
C TRP A 117 1.23 -10.85 14.80
N ASN A 118 2.46 -10.52 15.17
CA ASN A 118 3.61 -11.43 15.15
C ASN A 118 4.14 -11.80 16.55
N GLY A 119 3.37 -11.58 17.62
CA GLY A 119 3.68 -12.04 18.98
C GLY A 119 3.77 -10.90 20.00
N ILE A 120 4.69 -11.00 20.96
CA ILE A 120 4.83 -10.04 22.06
C ILE A 120 6.19 -9.35 21.97
N GLY A 121 6.20 -8.02 21.86
CA GLY A 121 7.42 -7.21 21.78
C GLY A 121 7.36 -5.97 22.66
N ALA A 122 8.51 -5.37 22.96
CA ALA A 122 8.56 -4.01 23.49
C ALA A 122 8.41 -3.01 22.34
N ILE A 123 7.67 -1.94 22.55
CA ILE A 123 7.43 -0.92 21.51
C ILE A 123 8.38 0.26 21.70
N LEU A 124 9.01 0.72 20.62
CA LEU A 124 9.89 1.88 20.64
C LEU A 124 9.11 3.18 20.94
N ASP A 125 9.71 4.03 21.75
CA ASP A 125 9.14 5.33 22.10
C ASP A 125 9.62 6.40 21.11
N PHE A 126 8.90 6.59 20.01
CA PHE A 126 9.24 7.65 19.05
C PHE A 126 9.04 9.07 19.59
N THR A 127 8.57 9.28 20.83
CA THR A 127 8.65 10.59 21.49
C THR A 127 10.07 10.88 22.01
N ASN A 128 10.87 9.84 22.29
CA ASN A 128 12.28 9.91 22.66
C ASN A 128 13.16 10.18 21.43
N PRO A 129 13.88 11.32 21.36
CA PRO A 129 14.83 11.57 20.28
C PRO A 129 15.88 10.47 20.11
N ALA A 130 16.37 9.89 21.21
CA ALA A 130 17.37 8.82 21.16
C ALA A 130 16.82 7.57 20.47
N ALA A 131 15.54 7.21 20.70
CA ALA A 131 14.92 6.08 20.01
C ALA A 131 14.75 6.33 18.51
N ARG A 132 14.37 7.56 18.12
CA ARG A 132 14.31 7.95 16.70
C ARG A 132 15.69 7.86 16.05
N ASP A 133 16.71 8.46 16.66
CA ASP A 133 18.07 8.49 16.11
C ASP A 133 18.66 7.08 16.01
N TRP A 134 18.45 6.25 17.05
CA TRP A 134 18.87 4.85 17.08
C TRP A 134 18.23 4.06 15.94
N PHE A 135 16.91 4.12 15.80
CA PHE A 135 16.18 3.41 14.75
C PHE A 135 16.62 3.86 13.36
N GLN A 136 16.67 5.18 13.11
CA GLN A 136 17.14 5.72 11.84
C GLN A 136 18.60 5.36 11.54
N SER A 137 19.46 5.19 12.57
CA SER A 137 20.85 4.80 12.37
C SER A 137 20.96 3.40 11.77
N HIS A 138 20.12 2.46 12.22
CA HIS A 138 20.07 1.11 11.66
C HIS A 138 19.56 1.11 10.22
N LEU A 139 18.51 1.89 9.94
CA LEU A 139 18.01 2.04 8.57
C LEU A 139 19.06 2.66 7.63
N ARG A 140 19.80 3.68 8.09
CA ARG A 140 20.93 4.25 7.33
C ARG A 140 22.05 3.22 7.10
N GLN A 141 22.34 2.35 8.07
CA GLN A 141 23.31 1.26 7.91
C GLN A 141 22.86 0.27 6.83
N LEU A 142 21.59 -0.13 6.82
CA LEU A 142 21.04 -1.00 5.77
C LEU A 142 21.17 -0.36 4.37
N ARG A 143 20.82 0.93 4.24
CA ARG A 143 21.02 1.68 2.98
C ARG A 143 22.50 1.68 2.56
N HIS A 144 23.41 1.98 3.48
CA HIS A 144 24.84 2.03 3.17
C HIS A 144 25.42 0.66 2.81
N LYS A 145 25.03 -0.39 3.53
CA LYS A 145 25.60 -1.74 3.38
C LYS A 145 25.12 -2.45 2.10
N TYR A 146 23.84 -2.33 1.77
CA TYR A 146 23.22 -3.09 0.67
C TYR A 146 22.66 -2.24 -0.47
N GLY A 147 22.59 -0.92 -0.31
CA GLY A 147 21.96 -0.04 -1.31
C GLY A 147 20.43 -0.05 -1.26
N ILE A 148 19.84 -0.33 -0.09
CA ILE A 148 18.39 -0.25 0.11
C ILE A 148 17.88 1.14 -0.29
N SER A 149 16.82 1.17 -1.10
CA SER A 149 16.23 2.42 -1.60
C SER A 149 15.38 3.08 -0.52
N SER A 150 14.53 2.30 0.16
CA SER A 150 13.60 2.79 1.17
C SER A 150 13.00 1.69 2.05
N PHE A 151 11.94 2.01 2.79
CA PHE A 151 11.30 1.12 3.76
C PHE A 151 9.77 1.23 3.71
N LYS A 152 9.10 0.11 3.97
CA LYS A 152 7.67 0.05 4.31
C LYS A 152 7.54 0.05 5.83
N PHE A 153 7.03 1.14 6.37
CA PHE A 153 6.84 1.36 7.79
C PHE A 153 5.45 0.87 8.20
N ASP A 154 5.40 -0.35 8.68
CA ASP A 154 4.17 -1.01 9.11
C ASP A 154 3.88 -0.75 10.58
N ALA A 155 2.65 -1.05 11.00
CA ALA A 155 2.08 -0.70 12.29
C ALA A 155 2.03 0.82 12.52
N GLY A 156 2.22 1.23 13.79
CA GLY A 156 2.21 2.63 14.18
C GLY A 156 0.86 3.10 14.73
N GLU A 157 -0.17 2.26 14.71
CA GLU A 157 -1.49 2.55 15.27
C GLU A 157 -1.46 2.56 16.80
N THR A 158 -2.24 3.46 17.40
CA THR A 158 -2.38 3.56 18.86
C THR A 158 -3.03 2.33 19.48
N SER A 159 -3.68 1.47 18.70
CA SER A 159 -4.24 0.20 19.17
C SER A 159 -3.19 -0.78 19.68
N TYR A 160 -1.92 -0.62 19.28
CA TYR A 160 -0.81 -1.40 19.82
C TYR A 160 -0.21 -0.80 21.09
N LEU A 161 -0.62 0.40 21.50
CA LEU A 161 -0.18 0.98 22.76
C LEU A 161 -0.96 0.33 23.92
N PRO A 162 -0.31 0.12 25.09
CA PRO A 162 -1.04 -0.31 26.27
C PRO A 162 -2.13 0.70 26.65
N LYS A 163 -3.16 0.27 27.39
CA LYS A 163 -4.20 1.18 27.89
C LYS A 163 -3.65 2.28 28.80
N GLN A 164 -2.60 1.97 29.55
CA GLN A 164 -1.87 2.93 30.38
C GLN A 164 -0.38 2.73 30.13
N PHE A 165 0.34 3.82 29.89
CA PHE A 165 1.75 3.80 29.55
C PHE A 165 2.42 5.13 29.90
N SER A 166 3.75 5.15 29.86
CA SER A 166 4.57 6.34 30.00
C SER A 166 5.54 6.44 28.83
N THR A 167 5.65 7.63 28.28
CA THR A 167 6.59 8.02 27.22
C THR A 167 7.62 9.02 27.77
N PHE A 168 8.72 9.21 27.05
CA PHE A 168 9.79 10.16 27.33
C PHE A 168 9.27 11.59 27.44
N ARG A 169 8.31 11.96 26.57
CA ARG A 169 7.47 13.15 26.76
C ARG A 169 6.04 12.72 26.98
N PRO A 170 5.40 13.10 28.12
CA PRO A 170 3.99 12.82 28.35
C PRO A 170 3.13 13.29 27.17
N LEU A 171 2.22 12.42 26.73
CA LEU A 171 1.31 12.71 25.63
C LEU A 171 -0.05 13.11 26.17
N SER A 172 -0.59 14.24 25.67
CA SER A 172 -1.99 14.61 25.90
C SER A 172 -2.97 13.81 25.02
N ASP A 173 -2.44 13.22 23.95
CA ASP A 173 -3.16 12.42 22.96
C ASP A 173 -2.23 11.29 22.49
N PRO A 174 -2.59 10.01 22.66
CA PRO A 174 -1.79 8.87 22.20
C PRO A 174 -1.45 8.92 20.71
N SER A 175 -2.29 9.52 19.87
CA SER A 175 -2.10 9.62 18.42
C SER A 175 -0.87 10.44 18.03
N ILE A 176 -0.35 11.26 18.96
CA ILE A 176 0.93 11.95 18.80
C ILE A 176 2.08 10.94 18.64
N TRP A 177 2.00 9.76 19.27
CA TRP A 177 3.00 8.71 19.06
C TRP A 177 3.00 8.23 17.62
N SER A 178 1.83 7.94 17.04
CA SER A 178 1.68 7.57 15.62
C SER A 178 2.25 8.63 14.70
N ARG A 179 1.96 9.92 14.97
CA ARG A 179 2.57 11.05 14.24
C ARG A 179 4.09 11.02 14.31
N ARG A 180 4.69 10.80 15.50
CA ARG A 180 6.15 10.74 15.66
C ARG A 180 6.77 9.54 14.95
N TYR A 181 6.05 8.42 14.87
CA TYR A 181 6.47 7.28 14.07
C TYR A 181 6.49 7.62 12.57
N THR A 182 5.43 8.25 12.04
CA THR A 182 5.41 8.69 10.64
C THR A 182 6.48 9.74 10.36
N GLU A 183 6.69 10.73 11.26
CA GLU A 183 7.75 11.74 11.11
C GLU A 183 9.16 11.13 11.13
N MET A 184 9.36 10.01 11.84
CA MET A 184 10.63 9.29 11.83
C MET A 184 11.00 8.77 10.43
N ALA A 185 10.00 8.47 9.59
CA ALA A 185 10.19 8.00 8.22
C ALA A 185 10.64 9.10 7.23
N ILE A 186 10.54 10.39 7.58
CA ILE A 186 10.82 11.52 6.68
C ILE A 186 12.17 11.41 5.95
N PRO A 187 13.31 11.03 6.58
CA PRO A 187 14.59 10.91 5.87
C PRO A 187 14.64 9.81 4.79
N PHE A 188 13.61 8.97 4.72
CA PHE A 188 13.49 7.85 3.80
C PHE A 188 12.31 8.00 2.85
N TYR A 189 11.70 9.19 2.74
CA TYR A 189 10.44 9.41 2.00
C TYR A 189 10.42 8.88 0.55
N GLU A 190 11.58 8.80 -0.11
CA GLU A 190 11.71 8.26 -1.46
C GLU A 190 11.22 6.80 -1.49
N LEU A 191 10.10 6.49 -2.14
CA LEU A 191 9.50 5.13 -2.19
C LEU A 191 9.08 4.57 -0.82
N ALA A 192 8.97 5.39 0.23
CA ALA A 192 8.50 4.90 1.52
C ALA A 192 6.98 4.74 1.56
N GLU A 193 6.53 3.71 2.26
CA GLU A 193 5.12 3.50 2.62
C GLU A 193 4.96 3.65 4.14
N VAL A 194 3.88 4.27 4.59
CA VAL A 194 3.48 4.36 6.00
C VAL A 194 2.03 3.90 6.14
N ARG A 195 1.73 3.08 7.15
CA ARG A 195 0.37 2.55 7.38
C ARG A 195 -0.51 3.43 8.26
N VAL A 196 0.11 4.33 9.02
CA VAL A 196 -0.58 5.22 9.96
C VAL A 196 -0.33 6.68 9.64
N GLY A 197 -1.31 7.53 9.95
CA GLY A 197 -1.15 8.97 9.91
C GLY A 197 -2.04 9.67 10.93
N TYR A 198 -1.48 10.72 11.54
CA TYR A 198 -2.19 11.61 12.45
C TYR A 198 -1.55 12.99 12.38
N GLN A 199 -2.26 13.97 11.81
CA GLN A 199 -1.72 15.31 11.54
C GLN A 199 -0.36 15.26 10.82
N SER A 200 -0.22 14.33 9.88
CA SER A 200 1.03 14.02 9.18
C SER A 200 0.87 14.13 7.65
N GLN A 201 -0.11 14.90 7.19
CA GLN A 201 -0.38 15.17 5.77
C GLN A 201 0.80 15.85 5.06
N ASN A 202 1.70 16.49 5.81
CA ASN A 202 2.90 17.11 5.30
C ASN A 202 4.03 16.11 4.96
N ILE A 203 3.81 14.80 5.17
CA ILE A 203 4.79 13.75 4.89
C ILE A 203 4.48 13.13 3.54
N SER A 204 5.45 13.19 2.62
CA SER A 204 5.29 12.75 1.23
C SER A 204 5.49 11.23 1.01
N CYS A 205 5.37 10.42 2.05
CA CYS A 205 5.37 8.96 1.91
C CYS A 205 4.02 8.50 1.35
N PHE A 206 3.98 7.33 0.71
CA PHE A 206 2.71 6.69 0.37
C PHE A 206 1.99 6.28 1.66
N PHE A 207 0.74 6.69 1.81
CA PHE A 207 -0.15 6.19 2.83
C PHE A 207 -0.73 4.85 2.36
N ARG A 208 -0.24 3.76 2.94
CA ARG A 208 -0.76 2.42 2.67
C ARG A 208 -1.98 2.17 3.54
N ILE A 209 -3.09 1.76 2.92
CA ILE A 209 -4.27 1.34 3.69
C ILE A 209 -3.99 0.02 4.42
N ILE A 210 -4.83 -0.29 5.41
CA ILE A 210 -4.77 -1.59 6.09
C ILE A 210 -4.95 -2.74 5.10
N ASP A 211 -4.23 -3.82 5.39
CA ASP A 211 -4.35 -5.12 4.73
C ASP A 211 -5.81 -5.52 4.48
N ARG A 212 -6.05 -5.94 3.24
CA ARG A 212 -7.33 -6.44 2.76
C ARG A 212 -7.31 -7.94 2.66
N ASP A 213 -8.42 -8.55 3.01
CA ASP A 213 -8.67 -9.97 2.86
C ASP A 213 -9.08 -10.26 1.40
N SER A 214 -8.79 -11.47 0.93
CA SER A 214 -9.09 -11.90 -0.44
C SER A 214 -10.57 -12.29 -0.58
N VAL A 215 -11.45 -11.31 -0.40
CA VAL A 215 -12.91 -11.42 -0.42
C VAL A 215 -13.54 -10.23 -1.16
N TRP A 216 -14.78 -10.36 -1.61
CA TRP A 216 -15.47 -9.29 -2.36
C TRP A 216 -16.03 -8.16 -1.48
N GLY A 217 -16.39 -8.45 -0.22
CA GLY A 217 -17.25 -7.61 0.61
C GLY A 217 -16.66 -6.29 1.12
N TYR A 218 -17.46 -5.55 1.90
CA TYR A 218 -17.05 -4.29 2.54
C TYR A 218 -16.22 -4.50 3.82
N GLU A 219 -16.18 -5.72 4.36
CA GLU A 219 -15.37 -6.09 5.52
C GLU A 219 -13.96 -6.45 5.06
N LEU A 220 -13.12 -5.44 4.81
CA LEU A 220 -11.74 -5.59 4.31
C LEU A 220 -11.60 -6.27 2.94
N GLY A 221 -12.66 -6.39 2.14
CA GLY A 221 -12.60 -6.92 0.77
C GLY A 221 -12.52 -5.87 -0.33
N LEU A 222 -12.67 -6.30 -1.59
CA LEU A 222 -12.59 -5.45 -2.78
C LEU A 222 -13.52 -4.22 -2.71
N LYS A 223 -14.79 -4.41 -2.31
CA LYS A 223 -15.78 -3.31 -2.21
C LYS A 223 -15.38 -2.22 -1.20
N SER A 224 -14.51 -2.55 -0.23
CA SER A 224 -14.07 -1.60 0.79
C SER A 224 -12.98 -0.62 0.33
N LEU A 225 -12.35 -0.86 -0.83
CA LEU A 225 -11.23 -0.04 -1.32
C LEU A 225 -11.64 1.39 -1.64
N ILE A 226 -12.64 1.58 -2.51
CA ILE A 226 -13.06 2.91 -2.97
C ILE A 226 -13.49 3.79 -1.77
N PRO A 227 -14.40 3.34 -0.88
CA PRO A 227 -14.79 4.16 0.28
C PRO A 227 -13.60 4.52 1.19
N THR A 228 -12.66 3.58 1.38
CA THR A 228 -11.49 3.82 2.24
C THR A 228 -10.54 4.84 1.60
N VAL A 229 -10.20 4.66 0.32
CA VAL A 229 -9.33 5.57 -0.43
C VAL A 229 -9.94 6.97 -0.46
N LEU A 230 -11.24 7.09 -0.77
CA LEU A 230 -11.94 8.38 -0.77
C LEU A 230 -11.90 9.05 0.60
N THR A 231 -12.09 8.30 1.68
CA THR A 231 -12.01 8.84 3.05
C THR A 231 -10.61 9.37 3.35
N ILE A 232 -9.56 8.59 3.04
CA ILE A 232 -8.17 8.96 3.30
C ILE A 232 -7.75 10.16 2.44
N SER A 233 -8.16 10.20 1.17
CA SER A 233 -7.97 11.34 0.27
C SER A 233 -8.55 12.62 0.87
N MET A 234 -9.79 12.57 1.35
CA MET A 234 -10.46 13.73 1.96
C MET A 234 -9.85 14.15 3.31
N LEU A 235 -9.13 13.26 3.98
CA LEU A 235 -8.33 13.59 5.18
C LEU A 235 -6.98 14.24 4.83
N GLY A 236 -6.70 14.49 3.54
CA GLY A 236 -5.52 15.20 3.07
C GLY A 236 -4.29 14.31 2.89
N TYR A 237 -4.47 13.00 2.70
CA TYR A 237 -3.39 12.09 2.31
C TYR A 237 -3.50 11.78 0.81
N PRO A 238 -2.73 12.47 -0.05
CA PRO A 238 -2.92 12.41 -1.49
C PRO A 238 -2.28 11.16 -2.14
N PHE A 239 -1.20 10.65 -1.55
CA PHE A 239 -0.41 9.55 -2.10
C PHE A 239 -0.83 8.24 -1.44
N ILE A 240 -1.87 7.59 -1.96
CA ILE A 240 -2.45 6.40 -1.32
C ILE A 240 -2.03 5.12 -2.05
N SER A 241 -1.57 4.13 -1.30
CA SER A 241 -1.41 2.76 -1.80
C SER A 241 -2.62 1.91 -1.38
N ALA A 242 -3.34 1.38 -2.37
CA ALA A 242 -4.64 0.71 -2.22
C ALA A 242 -4.52 -0.79 -1.83
N ASP A 243 -3.45 -1.15 -1.13
CA ASP A 243 -3.06 -2.52 -0.78
C ASP A 243 -2.81 -3.43 -2.00
N MET A 244 -2.38 -4.68 -1.74
CA MET A 244 -1.96 -5.62 -2.77
C MET A 244 -3.13 -6.11 -3.63
N ILE A 245 -2.87 -6.26 -4.92
CA ILE A 245 -3.80 -6.81 -5.91
C ILE A 245 -4.17 -8.24 -5.50
N GLY A 246 -5.49 -8.48 -5.34
CA GLY A 246 -6.06 -9.74 -4.89
C GLY A 246 -6.11 -9.92 -3.36
N GLY A 247 -5.64 -8.93 -2.58
CA GLY A 247 -5.60 -8.99 -1.13
C GLY A 247 -4.47 -9.87 -0.57
N ASN A 248 -4.52 -10.14 0.73
CA ASN A 248 -3.41 -10.76 1.46
C ASN A 248 -3.34 -12.29 1.40
N PHE A 249 -4.37 -12.98 0.89
CA PHE A 249 -4.57 -14.43 0.96
C PHE A 249 -4.28 -15.05 2.35
N PHE A 250 -5.34 -15.52 2.99
CA PHE A 250 -5.24 -16.45 4.13
C PHE A 250 -6.24 -17.59 3.92
N PRO A 251 -5.85 -18.87 4.13
CA PRO A 251 -6.73 -20.02 3.87
C PRO A 251 -8.11 -19.93 4.56
N ASN A 252 -8.17 -19.28 5.74
CA ASN A 252 -9.40 -19.13 6.52
C ASN A 252 -10.16 -17.81 6.25
N LYS A 253 -9.68 -16.98 5.32
CA LYS A 253 -10.24 -15.65 4.99
C LYS A 253 -10.16 -15.34 3.48
N THR A 254 -10.27 -16.38 2.64
CA THR A 254 -10.22 -16.25 1.19
C THR A 254 -11.47 -16.89 0.60
N ASP A 255 -12.15 -16.16 -0.28
CA ASP A 255 -13.30 -16.69 -1.00
C ASP A 255 -12.83 -17.65 -2.11
N GLY A 256 -13.44 -18.84 -2.18
CA GLY A 256 -13.41 -19.71 -3.36
C GLY A 256 -12.10 -20.45 -3.69
N ALA A 257 -11.01 -20.22 -2.96
CA ALA A 257 -9.69 -20.73 -3.37
C ALA A 257 -8.85 -21.35 -2.24
N VAL A 258 -7.86 -22.17 -2.63
CA VAL A 258 -7.09 -23.05 -1.71
C VAL A 258 -5.67 -22.55 -1.42
N GLU A 259 -5.01 -21.90 -2.39
CA GLU A 259 -3.58 -21.50 -2.29
C GLU A 259 -3.29 -20.05 -2.71
N ILE A 260 -4.12 -19.48 -3.57
CA ILE A 260 -4.07 -18.09 -4.05
C ILE A 260 -5.51 -17.55 -4.14
N PRO A 261 -5.76 -16.23 -4.20
CA PRO A 261 -7.12 -15.68 -4.32
C PRO A 261 -7.90 -16.23 -5.52
N ASP A 262 -9.24 -16.22 -5.46
CA ASP A 262 -10.06 -16.55 -6.62
C ASP A 262 -9.66 -15.72 -7.86
N ARG A 263 -9.70 -16.36 -9.03
CA ARG A 263 -9.22 -15.78 -10.29
C ARG A 263 -10.01 -14.54 -10.69
N GLU A 264 -11.34 -14.59 -10.57
CA GLU A 264 -12.18 -13.44 -10.96
C GLU A 264 -11.97 -12.29 -9.98
N LEU A 265 -11.94 -12.58 -8.68
CA LEU A 265 -11.63 -11.58 -7.66
C LEU A 265 -10.28 -10.90 -7.94
N TYR A 266 -9.23 -11.68 -8.22
CA TYR A 266 -7.90 -11.15 -8.53
C TYR A 266 -7.92 -10.21 -9.74
N VAL A 267 -8.59 -10.61 -10.82
CA VAL A 267 -8.69 -9.79 -12.04
C VAL A 267 -9.49 -8.51 -11.79
N ARG A 268 -10.64 -8.56 -11.12
CA ARG A 268 -11.42 -7.36 -10.79
C ARG A 268 -10.69 -6.42 -9.81
N TRP A 269 -9.84 -6.97 -8.96
CA TRP A 269 -8.96 -6.18 -8.09
C TRP A 269 -7.85 -5.49 -8.87
N LEU A 270 -7.18 -6.22 -9.77
CA LEU A 270 -6.16 -5.69 -10.68
C LEU A 270 -6.72 -4.53 -11.52
N GLU A 271 -7.91 -4.73 -12.07
CA GLU A 271 -8.69 -3.74 -12.80
C GLU A 271 -8.88 -2.44 -12.00
N LEU A 272 -9.34 -2.53 -10.76
CA LEU A 272 -9.49 -1.38 -9.88
C LEU A 272 -8.14 -0.74 -9.51
N SER A 273 -7.13 -1.55 -9.16
CA SER A 273 -5.80 -1.07 -8.76
C SER A 273 -5.06 -0.35 -9.88
N ALA A 274 -5.34 -0.67 -11.15
CA ALA A 274 -4.78 0.04 -12.30
C ALA A 274 -5.19 1.51 -12.37
N PHE A 275 -6.22 1.92 -11.64
CA PHE A 275 -6.68 3.31 -11.52
C PHE A 275 -6.39 3.94 -10.15
N MET A 276 -5.61 3.26 -9.30
CA MET A 276 -5.17 3.79 -8.00
C MET A 276 -3.79 4.47 -8.12
N PRO A 277 -3.37 5.30 -7.15
CA PRO A 277 -2.09 6.02 -7.24
C PRO A 277 -0.85 5.12 -7.34
N SER A 278 -0.95 3.85 -6.96
CA SER A 278 0.09 2.85 -7.15
C SER A 278 -0.52 1.46 -7.34
N MET A 279 0.12 0.63 -8.16
CA MET A 279 -0.18 -0.80 -8.28
C MET A 279 0.81 -1.61 -7.46
N GLN A 280 0.34 -2.53 -6.63
CA GLN A 280 1.21 -3.42 -5.86
C GLN A 280 0.80 -4.88 -6.04
N PHE A 281 1.71 -5.69 -6.57
CA PHE A 281 1.56 -7.13 -6.64
C PHE A 281 2.23 -7.79 -5.44
N SER A 282 1.60 -8.85 -4.92
CA SER A 282 2.31 -9.79 -4.06
C SER A 282 2.05 -11.23 -4.46
N ILE A 283 0.79 -11.57 -4.75
CA ILE A 283 0.47 -12.74 -5.56
C ILE A 283 0.67 -12.37 -7.03
N PRO A 284 1.67 -12.93 -7.73
CA PRO A 284 1.95 -12.54 -9.09
C PRO A 284 1.01 -13.24 -10.09
N PRO A 285 0.70 -12.61 -11.23
CA PRO A 285 -0.29 -13.11 -12.17
C PRO A 285 0.11 -14.46 -12.80
N TRP A 286 1.40 -14.77 -12.86
CA TRP A 286 1.90 -16.02 -13.44
C TRP A 286 1.66 -17.27 -12.58
N LEU A 287 1.07 -17.14 -11.38
CA LEU A 287 0.57 -18.29 -10.61
C LEU A 287 -0.79 -18.78 -11.09
N TYR A 288 -1.50 -17.98 -11.89
CA TYR A 288 -2.76 -18.35 -12.50
C TYR A 288 -2.49 -19.01 -13.86
N ASP A 289 -2.85 -18.32 -14.95
CA ASP A 289 -2.75 -18.81 -16.31
C ASP A 289 -2.25 -17.69 -17.25
N LYS A 290 -2.07 -18.05 -18.53
CA LYS A 290 -1.58 -17.11 -19.56
C LYS A 290 -2.52 -15.92 -19.73
N GLU A 291 -3.82 -16.11 -19.57
CA GLU A 291 -4.83 -15.06 -19.76
C GLU A 291 -4.72 -14.02 -18.64
N VAL A 292 -4.57 -14.44 -17.37
CA VAL A 292 -4.35 -13.50 -16.25
C VAL A 292 -3.05 -12.71 -16.41
N VAL A 293 -1.98 -13.33 -16.94
CA VAL A 293 -0.74 -12.61 -17.27
C VAL A 293 -0.99 -11.55 -18.35
N GLU A 294 -1.72 -11.89 -19.41
CA GLU A 294 -2.05 -10.95 -20.50
C GLU A 294 -2.93 -9.79 -20.00
N ILE A 295 -3.91 -10.08 -19.13
CA ILE A 295 -4.75 -9.06 -18.48
C ILE A 295 -3.89 -8.15 -17.59
N ALA A 296 -2.97 -8.70 -16.79
CA ALA A 296 -2.04 -7.93 -15.98
C ALA A 296 -1.12 -7.03 -16.84
N GLN A 297 -0.62 -7.53 -17.97
CA GLN A 297 0.15 -6.71 -18.90
C GLN A 297 -0.70 -5.56 -19.47
N LYS A 298 -1.92 -5.85 -19.92
CA LYS A 298 -2.89 -4.84 -20.41
C LYS A 298 -3.12 -3.73 -19.38
N PHE A 299 -3.38 -4.08 -18.13
CA PHE A 299 -3.69 -3.08 -17.09
C PHE A 299 -2.48 -2.34 -16.56
N THR A 300 -1.29 -2.96 -16.53
CA THR A 300 -0.05 -2.25 -16.20
C THR A 300 0.34 -1.26 -17.29
N GLU A 301 0.15 -1.59 -18.57
CA GLU A 301 0.34 -0.67 -19.69
C GLU A 301 -0.71 0.46 -19.70
N LEU A 302 -1.98 0.15 -19.42
CA LEU A 302 -3.04 1.15 -19.27
C LEU A 302 -2.70 2.12 -18.12
N HIS A 303 -2.28 1.60 -16.97
CA HIS A 303 -1.88 2.42 -15.85
C HIS A 303 -0.71 3.35 -16.24
N GLU A 304 0.34 2.80 -16.84
CA GLU A 304 1.53 3.57 -17.26
C GLU A 304 1.20 4.67 -18.28
N SER A 305 0.33 4.38 -19.25
CA SER A 305 0.06 5.26 -20.40
C SER A 305 -1.06 6.28 -20.17
N LEU A 306 -2.09 5.91 -19.40
CA LEU A 306 -3.27 6.75 -19.16
C LEU A 306 -3.29 7.35 -17.76
N VAL A 307 -3.07 6.53 -16.73
CA VAL A 307 -3.32 6.92 -15.33
C VAL A 307 -2.11 7.63 -14.73
N ALA A 308 -0.92 7.06 -14.86
CA ALA A 308 0.31 7.57 -14.28
C ALA A 308 0.64 9.02 -14.70
N PRO A 309 0.48 9.44 -15.98
CA PRO A 309 0.71 10.84 -16.36
C PRO A 309 -0.18 11.81 -15.59
N LEU A 310 -1.47 11.48 -15.42
CA LEU A 310 -2.42 12.30 -14.67
C LEU A 310 -2.09 12.30 -13.17
N LEU A 311 -1.70 11.14 -12.61
CA LEU A 311 -1.26 11.06 -11.21
C LEU A 311 -0.04 11.96 -10.94
N LEU A 312 0.92 12.01 -11.87
CA LEU A 312 2.14 12.81 -11.73
C LEU A 312 1.87 14.31 -11.86
N GLU A 313 0.97 14.70 -12.77
CA GLU A 313 0.48 16.08 -12.88
C GLU A 313 -0.18 16.52 -11.58
N LEU A 314 -1.18 15.76 -11.12
CA LEU A 314 -1.92 16.03 -9.88
C LEU A 314 -1.02 16.01 -8.65
N ALA A 315 -0.03 15.10 -8.57
CA ALA A 315 0.93 15.07 -7.48
C ALA A 315 1.78 16.35 -7.39
N GLY A 316 2.02 17.02 -8.52
CA GLY A 316 2.61 18.36 -8.55
C GLY A 316 1.67 19.41 -7.97
N GLU A 317 0.42 19.44 -8.43
CA GLU A 317 -0.61 20.42 -8.02
C GLU A 317 -0.96 20.34 -6.53
N VAL A 318 -1.02 19.12 -5.98
CA VAL A 318 -1.30 18.83 -4.56
C VAL A 318 -0.40 19.65 -3.63
N THR A 319 0.83 19.95 -4.04
CA THR A 319 1.77 20.72 -3.20
C THR A 319 1.35 22.18 -3.01
N ASP A 320 0.53 22.71 -3.92
CA ASP A 320 0.02 24.08 -3.88
C ASP A 320 -1.43 24.15 -3.37
N THR A 321 -2.30 23.22 -3.77
CA THR A 321 -3.75 23.30 -3.49
C THR A 321 -4.18 22.43 -2.31
N GLY A 322 -3.49 21.31 -2.07
CA GLY A 322 -3.94 20.26 -1.15
C GLY A 322 -5.15 19.46 -1.64
N ASP A 323 -5.56 19.63 -2.91
CA ASP A 323 -6.69 18.88 -3.47
C ASP A 323 -6.37 17.39 -3.57
N PRO A 324 -7.31 16.49 -3.27
CA PRO A 324 -7.08 15.06 -3.36
C PRO A 324 -6.81 14.62 -4.82
N ILE A 325 -5.98 13.59 -5.02
CA ILE A 325 -5.76 13.00 -6.35
C ILE A 325 -6.97 12.13 -6.74
N ILE A 326 -7.36 11.23 -5.84
CA ILE A 326 -8.55 10.38 -6.00
C ILE A 326 -9.72 11.04 -5.31
N ARG A 327 -10.77 11.40 -6.06
CA ARG A 327 -11.87 12.26 -5.60
C ARG A 327 -13.22 11.54 -5.68
N PRO A 328 -14.15 11.83 -4.77
CA PRO A 328 -15.52 11.34 -4.88
C PRO A 328 -16.27 12.08 -5.99
N ILE A 329 -17.30 11.47 -6.58
CA ILE A 329 -18.04 12.06 -7.71
C ILE A 329 -18.63 13.43 -7.37
N TRP A 330 -19.08 13.61 -6.13
CA TRP A 330 -19.64 14.89 -5.68
C TRP A 330 -18.61 16.03 -5.64
N TRP A 331 -17.31 15.76 -5.78
CA TRP A 331 -16.28 16.80 -5.86
C TRP A 331 -16.56 17.80 -6.99
N ILE A 332 -16.91 17.30 -8.17
CA ILE A 332 -17.29 18.10 -9.35
C ILE A 332 -18.80 18.38 -9.42
N SER A 333 -19.60 17.84 -8.49
CA SER A 333 -21.05 17.98 -8.43
C SER A 333 -21.55 18.09 -6.99
N PRO A 334 -21.16 19.15 -6.24
CA PRO A 334 -21.33 19.21 -4.79
C PRO A 334 -22.79 19.36 -4.33
N ARG A 335 -23.69 19.77 -5.24
CA ARG A 335 -25.13 19.96 -4.95
C ARG A 335 -25.99 18.78 -5.41
N ASP A 336 -25.37 17.73 -5.93
CA ASP A 336 -26.06 16.56 -6.48
C ASP A 336 -26.17 15.47 -5.42
N GLU A 337 -27.39 15.25 -4.91
CA GLU A 337 -27.66 14.24 -3.87
C GLU A 337 -27.40 12.81 -4.34
N ALA A 338 -27.49 12.53 -5.65
CA ALA A 338 -27.15 11.22 -6.18
C ALA A 338 -25.64 10.99 -6.08
N ALA A 339 -24.84 12.01 -6.44
CA ALA A 339 -23.39 11.96 -6.36
C ALA A 339 -22.85 11.75 -4.93
N HIS A 340 -23.56 12.25 -3.90
CA HIS A 340 -23.19 12.05 -2.49
C HIS A 340 -23.24 10.59 -2.03
N ARG A 341 -24.04 9.75 -2.70
CA ARG A 341 -24.27 8.35 -2.30
C ARG A 341 -23.38 7.35 -3.03
N ILE A 342 -22.58 7.80 -3.99
CA ILE A 342 -21.76 6.93 -4.81
C ILE A 342 -20.49 6.55 -4.06
N ASP A 343 -20.38 5.28 -3.76
CA ASP A 343 -19.25 4.66 -3.05
C ASP A 343 -18.49 3.64 -3.93
N SER A 344 -18.97 3.42 -5.16
CA SER A 344 -18.47 2.44 -6.11
C SER A 344 -17.89 3.06 -7.39
N GLN A 345 -17.77 4.39 -7.45
CA GLN A 345 -17.08 5.14 -8.50
C GLN A 345 -16.19 6.21 -7.88
N PHE A 346 -15.16 6.63 -8.60
CA PHE A 346 -14.27 7.71 -8.18
C PHE A 346 -13.76 8.49 -9.39
N LEU A 347 -13.16 9.64 -9.12
CA LEU A 347 -12.44 10.46 -10.08
C LEU A 347 -10.94 10.39 -9.81
N ILE A 348 -10.14 10.50 -10.86
CA ILE A 348 -8.73 10.87 -10.80
C ILE A 348 -8.65 12.30 -11.33
N GLY A 349 -8.30 13.24 -10.45
CA GLY A 349 -8.48 14.66 -10.73
C GLY A 349 -9.96 15.00 -10.97
N ASP A 350 -10.22 15.89 -11.92
CA ASP A 350 -11.60 16.22 -12.35
C ASP A 350 -11.98 15.58 -13.69
N THR A 351 -11.03 14.92 -14.36
CA THR A 351 -11.14 14.62 -15.80
C THR A 351 -11.30 13.15 -16.14
N LEU A 352 -10.96 12.23 -15.22
CA LEU A 352 -11.07 10.79 -15.44
C LEU A 352 -11.96 10.17 -14.36
N MET A 353 -13.15 9.71 -14.73
CA MET A 353 -14.05 8.97 -13.85
C MET A 353 -13.93 7.47 -14.08
N VAL A 354 -13.94 6.68 -13.01
CA VAL A 354 -13.76 5.22 -13.05
C VAL A 354 -14.89 4.53 -12.27
N ALA A 355 -15.43 3.47 -12.86
CA ALA A 355 -16.53 2.66 -12.36
C ALA A 355 -16.19 1.16 -12.56
N PRO A 356 -15.40 0.54 -11.66
CA PRO A 356 -14.97 -0.86 -11.80
C PRO A 356 -16.08 -1.85 -11.43
N VAL A 357 -16.07 -3.08 -11.96
CA VAL A 357 -17.01 -4.12 -11.49
C VAL A 357 -16.54 -4.67 -10.14
N LEU A 358 -17.42 -4.70 -9.15
CA LEU A 358 -17.10 -5.06 -7.76
C LEU A 358 -17.90 -6.28 -7.27
N GLU A 359 -18.51 -7.03 -8.18
CA GLU A 359 -19.38 -8.15 -7.86
C GLU A 359 -19.02 -9.39 -8.67
N MET A 360 -19.02 -10.53 -7.99
CA MET A 360 -18.72 -11.82 -8.59
C MET A 360 -19.74 -12.18 -9.68
N GLY A 361 -19.24 -12.67 -10.81
CA GLY A 361 -20.01 -13.13 -11.97
C GLY A 361 -20.63 -12.00 -12.80
N LYS A 362 -20.34 -10.73 -12.50
CA LYS A 362 -20.92 -9.59 -13.23
C LYS A 362 -20.04 -9.16 -14.40
N GLN A 363 -20.69 -8.89 -15.53
CA GLN A 363 -20.10 -8.33 -16.76
C GLN A 363 -20.81 -7.03 -17.19
N GLU A 364 -21.51 -6.42 -16.25
CA GLU A 364 -22.24 -5.17 -16.42
C GLU A 364 -22.36 -4.49 -15.05
N ARG A 365 -22.56 -3.18 -15.04
CA ARG A 365 -22.88 -2.45 -13.81
C ARG A 365 -23.62 -1.15 -14.09
N ASP A 366 -24.28 -0.64 -13.06
CA ASP A 366 -24.82 0.71 -13.10
C ASP A 366 -23.69 1.76 -12.97
N VAL A 367 -23.80 2.82 -13.78
CA VAL A 367 -22.84 3.93 -13.81
C VAL A 367 -23.58 5.26 -13.81
N TYR A 368 -23.32 6.08 -12.80
CA TYR A 368 -23.81 7.44 -12.74
C TYR A 368 -22.81 8.40 -13.41
N LEU A 369 -23.28 9.17 -14.40
CA LEU A 369 -22.53 10.27 -14.98
C LEU A 369 -23.08 11.60 -14.41
N PRO A 370 -22.28 12.40 -13.69
CA PRO A 370 -22.71 13.72 -13.24
C PRO A 370 -22.83 14.71 -14.41
N ALA A 371 -23.41 15.89 -14.14
CA ALA A 371 -23.56 16.94 -15.15
C ALA A 371 -22.23 17.30 -15.84
N GLY A 372 -22.23 17.34 -17.18
CA GLY A 372 -21.03 17.52 -17.99
C GLY A 372 -21.06 16.73 -19.30
N LYS A 373 -19.97 16.78 -20.05
CA LYS A 373 -19.81 15.95 -21.25
C LYS A 373 -18.76 14.89 -20.97
N TRP A 374 -19.11 13.63 -21.23
CA TRP A 374 -18.26 12.48 -20.91
C TRP A 374 -18.08 11.60 -22.13
N ARG A 375 -16.87 11.11 -22.35
CA ARG A 375 -16.54 10.11 -23.37
C ARG A 375 -16.15 8.80 -22.69
N SER A 376 -16.86 7.71 -22.97
CA SER A 376 -16.48 6.39 -22.44
C SER A 376 -15.19 5.88 -23.07
N TYR A 377 -14.54 4.92 -22.42
CA TYR A 377 -13.43 4.14 -23.00
C TYR A 377 -13.80 3.42 -24.31
N LYS A 378 -15.10 3.18 -24.56
CA LYS A 378 -15.65 2.63 -25.82
C LYS A 378 -15.86 3.70 -26.90
N GLY A 379 -15.59 4.97 -26.59
CA GLY A 379 -15.67 6.10 -27.51
C GLY A 379 -17.04 6.77 -27.61
N GLU A 380 -18.03 6.32 -26.82
CA GLU A 380 -19.38 6.88 -26.79
C GLU A 380 -19.38 8.25 -26.11
N LEU A 381 -20.10 9.21 -26.68
CA LEU A 381 -20.22 10.56 -26.15
C LEU A 381 -21.57 10.76 -25.45
N PHE A 382 -21.53 11.15 -24.18
CA PHE A 382 -22.68 11.44 -23.34
C PHE A 382 -22.77 12.95 -23.09
N GLU A 383 -23.71 13.62 -23.75
CA GLU A 383 -23.95 15.07 -23.59
C GLU A 383 -25.22 15.40 -22.78
N LYS A 384 -26.08 14.40 -22.54
CA LYS A 384 -27.33 14.55 -21.79
C LYS A 384 -27.17 13.98 -20.39
N THR A 385 -26.49 14.74 -19.53
CA THR A 385 -26.19 14.37 -18.14
C THR A 385 -26.75 15.45 -17.18
N PRO A 386 -26.95 15.14 -15.88
CA PRO A 386 -26.66 13.88 -15.21
C PRO A 386 -27.53 12.72 -15.69
N VAL A 387 -26.99 11.51 -15.68
CA VAL A 387 -27.72 10.30 -16.10
C VAL A 387 -27.20 9.07 -15.35
N LEU A 388 -28.11 8.15 -15.02
CA LEU A 388 -27.77 6.81 -14.58
C LEU A 388 -27.85 5.87 -15.78
N LEU A 389 -26.71 5.31 -16.19
CA LEU A 389 -26.64 4.22 -17.15
C LEU A 389 -26.89 2.93 -16.38
N THR A 390 -27.93 2.18 -16.76
CA THR A 390 -28.25 0.88 -16.16
C THR A 390 -27.67 -0.24 -16.98
N ASP A 391 -27.16 -1.28 -16.32
CA ASP A 391 -26.60 -2.48 -16.98
C ASP A 391 -25.55 -2.13 -18.06
N TYR A 392 -24.69 -1.16 -17.78
CA TYR A 392 -23.65 -0.75 -18.71
C TYR A 392 -22.63 -1.89 -18.88
N PRO A 393 -22.40 -2.44 -20.10
CA PRO A 393 -21.58 -3.63 -20.30
C PRO A 393 -20.09 -3.38 -20.00
N VAL A 394 -19.52 -4.24 -19.17
CA VAL A 394 -18.11 -4.23 -18.75
C VAL A 394 -17.62 -5.67 -18.58
N ASP A 395 -17.02 -6.21 -19.64
CA ASP A 395 -16.52 -7.58 -19.65
C ASP A 395 -15.39 -7.78 -18.63
N LEU A 396 -15.06 -9.04 -18.33
CA LEU A 396 -13.84 -9.36 -17.61
C LEU A 396 -12.65 -8.96 -18.49
N ASP A 397 -11.68 -8.26 -17.92
CA ASP A 397 -10.61 -7.55 -18.63
C ASP A 397 -10.91 -6.10 -19.04
N GLU A 398 -12.11 -5.58 -18.77
CA GLU A 398 -12.50 -4.19 -19.03
C GLU A 398 -12.82 -3.44 -17.74
N VAL A 399 -12.63 -2.12 -17.76
CA VAL A 399 -13.08 -1.21 -16.71
C VAL A 399 -13.85 -0.07 -17.35
N ALA A 400 -15.05 0.22 -16.86
CA ALA A 400 -15.76 1.43 -17.28
C ALA A 400 -15.05 2.66 -16.75
N TYR A 401 -14.42 3.42 -17.64
CA TYR A 401 -13.92 4.75 -17.35
C TYR A 401 -14.38 5.76 -18.40
N PHE A 402 -14.46 7.02 -17.98
CA PHE A 402 -15.02 8.13 -18.74
C PHE A 402 -14.11 9.35 -18.63
N LEU A 403 -13.77 9.94 -19.77
CA LEU A 403 -12.98 11.15 -19.87
C LEU A 403 -13.90 12.36 -20.00
N TRP A 404 -13.62 13.41 -19.22
CA TRP A 404 -14.27 14.69 -19.36
C TRP A 404 -13.98 15.31 -20.74
N VAL A 405 -15.00 15.87 -21.36
CA VAL A 405 -14.89 16.61 -22.62
C VAL A 405 -15.18 18.09 -22.34
N PRO A 406 -14.20 18.98 -22.53
CA PRO A 406 -14.35 20.42 -22.31
C PRO A 406 -15.48 21.09 -23.11
#